data_AF-A0A7M1SPX8-F1
#
_entry.id   AF-A0A7M1SPX8-F1
#
_cell.length_a   1.000
_cell.length_b   1.000
_cell.length_c   1.000
_cell.angle_alpha   90.00
_cell.angle_beta   90.00
_cell.angle_gamma   90.00
#
_symmetry.space_group_name_H-M   'P 1'
#
loop_
_entity.id
_entity.type
_entity.pdbx_description
1 polymer ?
#
loop_
_entity_poly.entity_id
_entity_poly.type
_entity_poly.pdbx_seq_one_letter_code
_entity_poly.pdbx_strand_id
1 'polypeptide(L)'
;MSDPFGGRYHDQGIGGMDRRYVSGMLVSVGHLLGWSAVLVPLLVFGLVGAAFISVDYGWVMPTGAPSLPMAVLVCAGMFLGGAITAAIGRSRVRKLRPWAGVIWYVVAAGMLLGGSAWLIEAYGIPV
;
A
#
# COMPACT_ATOMS: atom_id res chain seq x y z
N MET A 1 22.07 -8.28 21.23
CA MET A 1 20.93 -7.88 20.37
C MET A 1 19.79 -7.53 21.29
N SER A 2 19.36 -6.26 21.32
CA SER A 2 18.16 -5.84 22.04
C SER A 2 16.95 -6.33 21.26
N ASP A 3 16.10 -7.13 21.89
CA ASP A 3 14.84 -7.56 21.28
C ASP A 3 14.01 -6.29 20.94
N PRO A 4 13.66 -6.05 19.67
CA PRO A 4 12.85 -4.90 19.26
C PRO A 4 11.44 -4.90 19.88
N PHE A 5 11.03 -6.02 20.49
CA PHE A 5 9.76 -6.19 21.20
C PHE A 5 9.93 -6.28 22.72
N GLY A 6 11.15 -6.23 23.26
CA GLY A 6 11.42 -6.22 24.70
C GLY A 6 10.77 -7.38 25.48
N GLY A 7 10.84 -8.60 24.94
CA GLY A 7 10.29 -9.83 25.52
C GLY A 7 8.79 -10.02 25.29
N ARG A 8 8.13 -9.13 24.55
CA ARG A 8 6.67 -9.14 24.32
C ARG A 8 6.25 -9.72 22.97
N TYR A 9 7.14 -10.43 22.28
CA TYR A 9 6.77 -11.14 21.07
C TYR A 9 6.04 -12.43 21.42
N HIS A 10 4.81 -12.59 20.92
CA HIS A 10 4.12 -13.88 20.96
C HIS A 10 3.26 -13.97 19.71
N ASP A 11 3.54 -14.94 18.84
CA ASP A 11 2.69 -15.16 17.69
C ASP A 11 1.38 -15.81 18.15
N GLN A 12 0.30 -15.07 17.98
CA GLN A 12 -1.04 -15.46 18.39
C GLN A 12 -2.02 -15.42 17.19
N GLY A 13 -1.51 -15.24 15.96
CA GLY A 13 -2.32 -15.07 14.75
C GLY A 13 -3.11 -13.76 14.71
N ILE A 14 -4.16 -13.72 13.86
CA ILE A 14 -5.09 -12.58 13.74
C ILE A 14 -6.02 -12.46 14.97
N GLY A 15 -6.34 -13.59 15.62
CA GLY A 15 -7.38 -13.67 16.64
C GLY A 15 -6.90 -13.73 18.09
N GLY A 16 -5.65 -14.14 18.34
CA GLY A 16 -5.13 -14.16 19.70
C GLY A 16 -4.64 -12.76 20.10
N MET A 17 -5.38 -12.19 21.04
CA MET A 17 -5.32 -10.79 21.45
C MET A 17 -4.97 -10.67 22.93
N ASP A 18 -3.95 -11.39 23.41
CA ASP A 18 -3.42 -11.02 24.70
C ASP A 18 -2.75 -9.65 24.57
N ARG A 19 -3.36 -8.63 25.21
CA ARG A 19 -2.91 -7.23 25.20
C ARG A 19 -1.50 -7.05 25.76
N ARG A 20 -0.90 -8.11 26.29
CA ARG A 20 0.49 -8.14 26.77
C ARG A 20 1.51 -8.39 25.65
N TYR A 21 1.09 -8.94 24.52
CA TYR A 21 2.00 -9.37 23.45
C TYR A 21 1.72 -8.72 22.10
N VAL A 22 2.77 -8.62 21.29
CA VAL A 22 2.73 -8.09 19.93
C VAL A 22 2.53 -9.25 18.96
N SER A 23 1.44 -9.22 18.18
CA SER A 23 1.19 -10.21 17.13
C SER A 23 2.20 -10.09 15.99
N GLY A 24 3.00 -11.14 15.78
CA GLY A 24 3.99 -11.21 14.70
C GLY A 24 3.35 -11.08 13.32
N MET A 25 2.17 -11.68 13.12
CA MET A 25 1.41 -11.58 11.88
C MET A 25 1.00 -10.13 11.56
N LEU A 26 0.51 -9.36 12.54
CA LEU A 26 0.15 -7.97 12.28
C LEU A 26 1.39 -7.12 11.93
N VAL A 27 2.53 -7.41 12.57
CA VAL A 27 3.79 -6.73 12.24
C VAL A 27 4.27 -7.09 10.84
N SER A 28 4.16 -8.34 10.41
CA SER A 28 4.56 -8.76 9.06
C SER A 28 3.65 -8.15 7.98
N VAL A 29 2.33 -8.15 8.20
CA VAL A 29 1.36 -7.45 7.33
C VAL A 29 1.72 -5.96 7.19
N GLY A 30 2.05 -5.30 8.29
CA GLY A 30 2.48 -3.90 8.24
C GLY A 30 3.79 -3.66 7.48
N HIS A 31 4.71 -4.62 7.46
CA HIS A 31 5.92 -4.54 6.64
C HIS A 31 5.62 -4.79 5.16
N LEU A 32 4.80 -5.81 4.86
CA LEU A 32 4.35 -6.10 3.50
C LEU A 32 3.66 -4.88 2.90
N LEU A 33 2.72 -4.26 3.62
CA LEU A 33 2.06 -3.02 3.17
C LEU A 33 3.07 -1.88 2.97
N GLY A 34 4.08 -1.77 3.83
CA GLY A 34 5.15 -0.78 3.66
C GLY A 34 5.95 -0.99 2.38
N TRP A 35 6.28 -2.23 2.02
CA TRP A 35 6.94 -2.56 0.75
C TRP A 35 6.02 -2.38 -0.45
N SER A 36 4.77 -2.83 -0.35
CA SER A 36 3.75 -2.66 -1.37
C SER A 36 3.49 -1.18 -1.68
N ALA A 37 3.57 -0.30 -0.67
CA ALA A 37 3.47 1.14 -0.88
C ALA A 37 4.58 1.71 -1.77
N VAL A 38 5.71 1.03 -1.92
CA VAL A 38 6.78 1.41 -2.87
C VAL A 38 6.57 0.72 -4.21
N LEU A 39 6.39 -0.59 -4.19
CA LEU A 39 6.39 -1.41 -5.40
C LEU A 39 5.14 -1.19 -6.26
N VAL A 40 3.96 -1.09 -5.64
CA VAL A 40 2.70 -0.94 -6.38
C VAL A 40 2.65 0.39 -7.14
N PRO A 41 2.90 1.56 -6.53
CA PRO A 41 2.89 2.81 -7.29
C PRO A 41 3.96 2.87 -8.38
N LEU A 42 5.14 2.29 -8.15
CA LEU A 42 6.19 2.22 -9.18
C LEU A 42 5.77 1.36 -10.37
N LEU A 43 5.18 0.18 -10.11
CA LEU A 43 4.68 -0.70 -11.17
C LEU A 43 3.56 -0.03 -11.95
N VAL A 44 2.59 0.58 -11.26
CA VAL A 44 1.49 1.30 -11.91
C VAL A 44 2.02 2.49 -12.71
N PHE A 45 2.97 3.25 -12.17
CA PHE A 45 3.60 4.35 -12.90
C PHE A 45 4.30 3.87 -14.17
N GLY A 46 5.01 2.74 -14.10
CA GLY A 46 5.64 2.10 -15.26
C GLY A 46 4.61 1.68 -16.32
N LEU A 47 3.48 1.09 -15.90
CA LEU A 47 2.39 0.72 -16.80
C LEU A 47 1.74 1.94 -17.47
N VAL A 48 1.49 3.01 -16.72
CA VAL A 48 0.99 4.27 -17.29
C VAL A 48 1.98 4.83 -18.29
N GLY A 49 3.28 4.88 -17.96
CA GLY A 49 4.32 5.31 -18.90
C GLY A 49 4.36 4.46 -20.18
N ALA A 50 4.23 3.13 -20.04
CA ALA A 50 4.13 2.23 -21.18
C ALA A 50 2.89 2.48 -22.03
N ALA A 51 1.74 2.82 -21.42
CA ALA A 51 0.52 3.16 -22.15
C ALA A 51 0.70 4.41 -23.01
N PHE A 52 1.40 5.44 -22.52
CA PHE A 52 1.73 6.64 -23.31
C PHE A 52 2.62 6.30 -24.51
N ILE A 53 3.67 5.49 -24.31
CA ILE A 53 4.56 5.05 -25.39
C ILE A 53 3.82 4.17 -26.41
N SER A 54 2.84 3.37 -25.96
CA SER A 54 2.10 2.45 -26.82
C SER A 54 1.25 3.16 -27.87
N VAL A 55 0.93 4.45 -27.67
CA VAL A 55 0.21 5.27 -28.67
C VAL A 55 1.00 5.34 -29.99
N ASP A 56 2.32 5.40 -29.92
CA ASP A 56 3.20 5.39 -31.11
C ASP A 56 3.12 4.06 -31.89
N TYR A 57 2.61 3.00 -31.27
CA TYR A 57 2.43 1.67 -31.84
C TYR A 57 0.96 1.37 -32.21
N GLY A 58 0.10 2.39 -32.24
CA GLY A 58 -1.31 2.26 -32.64
C GLY A 58 -2.28 1.96 -31.49
N TRP A 59 -1.82 2.01 -30.23
CA TRP A 59 -2.73 1.97 -29.08
C TRP A 59 -3.60 3.23 -29.03
N VAL A 60 -4.90 3.06 -28.83
CA VAL A 60 -5.83 4.19 -28.64
C VAL A 60 -6.10 4.35 -27.15
N MET A 61 -5.62 5.45 -26.59
CA MET A 61 -5.87 5.79 -25.19
C MET A 61 -7.30 6.29 -25.01
N PRO A 62 -7.99 5.98 -23.88
CA PRO A 62 -9.32 6.51 -23.62
C PRO A 62 -9.34 8.04 -23.66
N THR A 63 -10.39 8.63 -24.24
CA THR A 63 -10.51 10.09 -24.39
C THR A 63 -10.60 10.84 -23.06
N GLY A 64 -10.97 10.15 -21.98
CA GLY A 64 -11.01 10.68 -20.61
C GLY A 64 -9.72 10.44 -19.81
N ALA A 65 -8.66 9.90 -20.42
CA ALA A 65 -7.44 9.57 -19.70
C ALA A 65 -6.77 10.84 -19.12
N PRO A 66 -6.39 10.83 -17.84
CA PRO A 66 -5.75 11.98 -17.21
C PRO A 66 -4.36 12.24 -17.80
N SER A 67 -3.84 13.45 -17.61
CA SER A 67 -2.49 13.79 -18.04
C SER A 67 -1.42 13.04 -17.24
N LEU A 68 -0.25 12.80 -17.85
CA LEU A 68 0.86 12.12 -17.18
C LEU A 68 1.26 12.78 -15.84
N PRO A 69 1.31 14.12 -15.69
CA PRO A 69 1.53 14.75 -14.39
C PRO A 69 0.48 14.38 -13.34
N MET A 70 -0.79 14.23 -13.72
CA MET A 70 -1.85 13.78 -12.80
C MET A 70 -1.60 12.34 -12.35
N ALA A 71 -1.20 11.44 -13.24
CA ALA A 71 -0.82 10.08 -12.86
C ALA A 71 0.38 10.04 -11.90
N VAL A 72 1.40 10.88 -12.12
CA VAL A 72 2.54 11.03 -11.20
C VAL A 72 2.04 11.44 -9.81
N LEU A 73 1.14 12.42 -9.72
CA LEU A 73 0.60 12.88 -8.45
C LEU A 73 -0.18 11.79 -7.73
N VAL A 74 -0.99 11.01 -8.44
CA VAL A 74 -1.72 9.87 -7.85
C VAL A 74 -0.75 8.80 -7.37
N CYS A 75 0.25 8.43 -8.16
CA CYS A 75 1.27 7.46 -7.74
C CYS A 75 2.06 7.96 -6.51
N ALA A 76 2.43 9.24 -6.48
CA ALA A 76 3.09 9.84 -5.32
C ALA A 76 2.18 9.85 -4.07
N GLY A 77 0.89 10.14 -4.25
CA GLY A 77 -0.11 10.08 -3.19
C GLY A 77 -0.30 8.66 -2.64
N MET A 78 -0.34 7.65 -3.51
CA MET A 78 -0.38 6.23 -3.11
C MET A 78 0.88 5.84 -2.35
N PHE A 79 2.05 6.24 -2.84
CA PHE A 79 3.33 5.95 -2.20
C PHE A 79 3.40 6.53 -0.80
N LEU A 80 3.23 7.86 -0.68
CA LEU A 80 3.33 8.55 0.59
C LEU A 80 2.21 8.11 1.54
N GLY A 81 0.98 8.08 1.05
CA GLY A 81 -0.19 7.72 1.83
C GLY A 81 -0.13 6.29 2.34
N GLY A 82 0.17 5.32 1.46
CA GLY A 82 0.35 3.92 1.82
C GLY A 82 1.49 3.72 2.81
N ALA A 83 2.65 4.36 2.60
CA ALA A 83 3.80 4.22 3.48
C ALA A 83 3.53 4.81 4.88
N ILE A 84 2.94 6.00 4.95
CA ILE A 84 2.61 6.69 6.20
C ILE A 84 1.58 5.88 6.98
N THR A 85 0.47 5.47 6.34
CA THR A 85 -0.60 4.73 7.01
C THR A 85 -0.13 3.33 7.47
N ALA A 86 0.68 2.63 6.68
CA ALA A 86 1.29 1.36 7.09
C ALA A 86 2.28 1.55 8.27
N ALA A 87 3.06 2.63 8.29
CA ALA A 87 3.95 2.96 9.40
C ALA A 87 3.17 3.30 10.69
N ILE A 88 2.08 4.08 10.59
CA ILE A 88 1.17 4.34 11.70
C ILE A 88 0.57 3.03 12.21
N GLY A 89 0.09 2.17 11.31
CA GLY A 89 -0.46 0.85 11.67
C GLY A 89 0.54 0.01 12.47
N ARG A 90 1.77 -0.12 11.99
CA ARG A 90 2.87 -0.80 12.72
C ARG A 90 3.13 -0.17 14.09
N SER A 91 3.13 1.15 14.19
CA SER A 91 3.30 1.86 15.47
C SER A 91 2.17 1.53 16.45
N ARG A 92 0.92 1.45 15.99
CA ARG A 92 -0.23 1.09 16.84
C ARG A 92 -0.17 -0.36 17.30
N VAL A 93 0.20 -1.29 16.42
CA VAL A 93 0.40 -2.71 16.77
C VAL A 93 1.50 -2.85 17.83
N ARG A 94 2.65 -2.18 17.66
CA ARG A 94 3.74 -2.17 18.66
C ARG A 94 3.33 -1.56 20.00
N LYS A 95 2.39 -0.61 20.00
CA LYS A 95 1.80 -0.01 21.21
C LYS A 95 0.66 -0.84 21.80
N LEU A 96 0.51 -2.11 21.40
CA LEU A 96 -0.50 -3.04 21.91
C LEU A 96 -1.94 -2.54 21.66
N ARG A 97 -2.13 -1.80 20.55
CA ARG A 97 -3.45 -1.35 20.05
C ARG A 97 -3.72 -2.02 18.69
N PRO A 98 -3.94 -3.35 18.65
CA PRO A 98 -4.00 -4.12 17.41
C PRO A 98 -5.15 -3.66 16.51
N TRP A 99 -6.36 -3.41 17.06
CA TRP A 99 -7.50 -2.94 16.27
C TRP A 99 -7.27 -1.60 15.60
N ALA A 100 -6.65 -0.65 16.32
CA ALA A 100 -6.25 0.61 15.72
C ALA A 100 -5.23 0.37 14.59
N GLY A 101 -4.29 -0.55 14.78
CA GLY A 101 -3.34 -0.97 13.76
C GLY A 101 -3.99 -1.54 12.50
N VAL A 102 -4.95 -2.45 12.67
CA VAL A 102 -5.71 -3.07 11.57
C VAL A 102 -6.46 -2.01 10.78
N ILE A 103 -7.13 -1.07 11.44
CA ILE A 103 -7.82 0.04 10.75
C ILE A 103 -6.84 0.80 9.85
N TRP A 104 -5.66 1.13 10.34
CA TRP A 104 -4.63 1.81 9.53
C TRP A 104 -4.10 0.94 8.39
N TYR A 105 -4.01 -0.37 8.56
CA TYR A 105 -3.67 -1.29 7.47
C TYR A 105 -4.75 -1.36 6.39
N VAL A 106 -6.03 -1.35 6.77
CA VAL A 106 -7.14 -1.28 5.82
C VAL A 106 -7.11 0.04 5.05
N VAL A 107 -6.83 1.16 5.72
CA VAL A 107 -6.65 2.47 5.04
C VAL A 107 -5.48 2.41 4.07
N ALA A 108 -4.33 1.85 4.47
CA ALA A 108 -3.17 1.71 3.60
C ALA A 108 -3.49 0.87 2.36
N ALA A 109 -4.12 -0.29 2.54
CA ALA A 109 -4.55 -1.16 1.45
C ALA A 109 -5.56 -0.45 0.53
N GLY A 110 -6.52 0.28 1.09
CA GLY A 110 -7.50 1.05 0.35
C GLY A 110 -6.87 2.13 -0.54
N MET A 111 -5.84 2.83 -0.04
CA MET A 111 -5.11 3.81 -0.86
C MET A 111 -4.40 3.15 -2.05
N LEU A 112 -3.76 1.99 -1.82
CA LEU A 112 -3.06 1.27 -2.89
C LEU A 112 -4.04 0.70 -3.91
N LEU A 113 -5.06 -0.02 -3.46
CA LEU A 113 -6.04 -0.63 -4.36
C LEU A 113 -6.87 0.42 -5.10
N GLY A 114 -7.32 1.46 -4.41
CA GLY A 114 -8.13 2.53 -5.01
C GLY A 114 -7.35 3.32 -6.06
N GLY A 115 -6.12 3.73 -5.76
CA GLY A 115 -5.28 4.44 -6.73
C GLY A 115 -4.88 3.57 -7.93
N SER A 116 -4.53 2.31 -7.69
CA SER A 116 -4.23 1.35 -8.76
C SER A 116 -5.43 1.13 -9.69
N ALA A 117 -6.60 0.84 -9.12
CA ALA A 117 -7.80 0.58 -9.90
C ALA A 117 -8.19 1.79 -10.75
N TRP A 118 -8.17 2.98 -10.16
CA TRP A 118 -8.48 4.20 -10.88
C TRP A 118 -7.53 4.46 -12.05
N LEU A 119 -6.21 4.30 -11.85
CA LEU A 119 -5.23 4.49 -12.92
C LEU A 119 -5.38 3.43 -14.02
N ILE A 120 -5.55 2.16 -13.67
CA ILE A 120 -5.75 1.07 -14.63
C ILE A 120 -6.97 1.34 -15.51
N GLU A 121 -8.10 1.70 -14.89
CA GLU A 121 -9.34 2.00 -15.60
C GLU A 121 -9.22 3.26 -16.47
N ALA A 122 -8.67 4.34 -15.93
CA ALA A 122 -8.56 5.62 -16.63
C ALA A 122 -7.67 5.55 -17.88
N TYR A 123 -6.63 4.70 -17.86
CA TYR A 123 -5.73 4.50 -18.99
C TYR A 123 -6.09 3.30 -19.87
N GLY A 124 -7.14 2.53 -19.51
CA GLY A 124 -7.57 1.35 -20.25
C GLY A 124 -6.53 0.23 -20.25
N ILE A 125 -5.72 0.11 -19.19
CA ILE A 125 -4.66 -0.89 -19.09
C ILE A 125 -5.30 -2.27 -18.89
N PRO A 126 -4.99 -3.28 -19.74
CA PRO A 126 -5.53 -4.62 -19.57
C PRO A 126 -4.94 -5.28 -18.32
N VAL A 127 -5.80 -5.96 -17.56
CA VAL A 127 -5.47 -6.72 -16.34
C VAL A 127 -5.75 -8.19 -16.50
#